data_AF-A0A3M3V7H8-F1
#
_entry.id   AF-A0A3M3V7H8-F1
#
_cell.length_a   1.000
_cell.length_b   1.000
_cell.length_c   1.000
_cell.angle_alpha   90.00
_cell.angle_beta   90.00
_cell.angle_gamma   90.00
#
_symmetry.space_group_name_H-M   'P 1'
#
loop_
_entity.id
_entity.type
_entity.pdbx_description
1 polymer ?
#
loop_
_entity_poly.entity_id
_entity_poly.type
_entity_poly.pdbx_seq_one_letter_code
_entity_poly.pdbx_strand_id
1 'polypeptide(L)'
;MAELRSIRLKWLGSALPQPSLWGRIPQWVFWVLALALLTGLVSLVWSSRLKVQIRQRLKAERQLNDQLAFKHALFDGIPNPIYVRDLKGRLISCNRSYEQSLGISFEQMNGRRLTDVNLIPRALAEQMHTDYLNLLENHQPVFSDRTIELSGKRMDVWQWTVPFFAADGQLQGLLGGWVDITERKQLEQQLQKAMRLAAQANEAKSVFLASMSHEILTPMGAIIGLLELECARALRKGHTPSQGLQVAHRSATELVALIGESLDLARIEAGGMQLSLTVTSLQALFEGVIELFSAQAREKDLELRLEFSEQAQGDYWLDPLRLRQVLHNVLGNALKFTRQGSVVLRVAALDDSSRVRIAIQDSGEGIEPERQQQIFQPFTQASDDTAAHYGGSGLGLSITWQLVQLMKGDISLHSSPGEGTLVNIDLPLVRVSEPVSPSSDVPDVPVDTRSLRLLVVDDMSANRLVLTRQLEFLGHQVVAVEDGKAALSRWCEEPFDAVITDCNMPGISGYALTEAIRQIEERAAPALPGHWLYR
;
A
#
# COMPACT_ATOMS: atom_id res chain seq x y z
N MET A 1 11.52 120.79 -91.69
CA MET A 1 10.70 120.35 -90.53
C MET A 1 10.79 118.82 -90.32
N ALA A 2 11.99 118.28 -90.10
CA ALA A 2 12.19 116.85 -89.77
C ALA A 2 12.98 116.65 -88.46
N GLU A 3 13.60 117.71 -87.92
CA GLU A 3 14.40 117.62 -86.69
C GLU A 3 13.58 117.72 -85.40
N LEU A 4 12.36 118.26 -85.44
CA LEU A 4 11.53 118.40 -84.22
C LEU A 4 10.87 117.10 -83.75
N ARG A 5 10.92 116.01 -84.54
CA ARG A 5 10.40 114.69 -84.13
C ARG A 5 11.42 113.81 -83.41
N SER A 6 12.73 114.07 -83.53
CA SER A 6 13.77 113.29 -82.83
C SER A 6 13.88 113.66 -81.33
N ILE A 7 13.40 114.85 -80.95
CA ILE A 7 13.43 115.35 -79.57
C ILE A 7 12.37 114.66 -78.69
N ARG A 8 11.28 114.16 -79.28
CA ARG A 8 10.16 113.60 -78.51
C ARG A 8 10.38 112.16 -78.03
N LEU A 9 11.27 111.40 -78.67
CA LEU A 9 11.47 109.97 -78.38
C LEU A 9 12.65 109.67 -77.43
N LYS A 10 13.55 110.62 -77.18
CA LYS A 10 14.68 110.41 -76.24
C LYS A 10 14.32 110.59 -74.76
N TRP A 11 13.19 111.23 -74.45
CA TRP A 11 12.69 111.41 -73.07
C TRP A 11 12.01 110.16 -72.49
N LEU A 12 11.91 109.07 -73.25
CA LEU A 12 11.31 107.79 -72.84
C LEU A 12 12.22 106.91 -71.95
N GLY A 13 13.31 107.42 -71.37
CA GLY A 13 14.38 106.55 -70.85
C GLY A 13 15.11 106.96 -69.56
N SER A 14 14.48 107.61 -68.59
CA SER A 14 15.09 107.69 -67.24
C SER A 14 14.06 107.58 -66.11
N ALA A 15 13.71 106.35 -65.76
CA ALA A 15 13.08 106.05 -64.49
C ALA A 15 14.15 106.17 -63.38
N LEU A 16 14.02 107.16 -62.51
CA LEU A 16 14.80 107.24 -61.27
C LEU A 16 14.35 106.09 -60.34
N PRO A 17 15.27 105.28 -59.78
CA PRO A 17 14.89 104.24 -58.83
C PRO A 17 14.34 104.90 -57.56
N GLN A 18 13.13 104.50 -57.12
CA GLN A 18 12.62 104.96 -55.83
C GLN A 18 13.53 104.47 -54.70
N PRO A 19 13.91 105.34 -53.74
CA PRO A 19 14.73 104.93 -52.62
C PRO A 19 13.95 103.92 -51.78
N SER A 20 14.57 102.77 -51.51
CA SER A 20 13.94 101.72 -50.70
C SER A 20 13.56 102.29 -49.32
N LEU A 21 12.32 102.06 -48.88
CA LEU A 21 11.76 102.55 -47.61
C LEU A 21 12.62 102.20 -46.38
N TRP A 22 13.49 101.20 -46.49
CA TRP A 22 14.43 100.73 -45.48
C TRP A 22 15.54 101.73 -45.12
N GLY A 23 15.83 102.72 -45.98
CA GLY A 23 16.90 103.71 -45.75
C GLY A 23 16.56 104.84 -44.78
N ARG A 24 15.29 104.96 -44.30
CA ARG A 24 14.85 106.03 -43.38
C ARG A 24 14.78 105.62 -41.91
N ILE A 25 15.06 104.35 -41.57
CA ILE A 25 14.97 103.84 -40.21
C ILE A 25 16.32 104.04 -39.50
N PRO A 26 16.37 104.74 -38.35
CA PRO A 26 17.62 104.95 -37.62
C PRO A 26 18.16 103.65 -37.00
N GLN A 27 19.49 103.46 -37.03
CA GLN A 27 20.15 102.20 -36.66
C GLN A 27 19.84 101.69 -35.24
N TRP A 28 19.54 102.58 -34.29
CA TRP A 28 19.19 102.18 -32.91
C TRP A 28 17.90 101.34 -32.83
N VAL A 29 16.96 101.53 -33.77
CA VAL A 29 15.69 100.76 -33.82
C VAL A 29 15.97 99.28 -34.08
N PHE A 30 16.95 98.97 -34.94
CA PHE A 30 17.37 97.60 -35.20
C PHE A 30 18.00 96.94 -33.97
N TRP A 31 18.77 97.68 -33.16
CA TRP A 31 19.33 97.18 -31.90
C TRP A 31 18.26 96.91 -30.84
N VAL A 32 17.27 97.80 -30.72
CA VAL A 32 16.13 97.60 -29.80
C VAL A 32 15.28 96.40 -30.23
N LEU A 33 15.01 96.27 -31.54
CA LEU A 33 14.33 95.10 -32.10
C LEU A 33 15.12 93.82 -31.84
N ALA A 34 16.43 93.81 -32.09
CA ALA A 34 17.28 92.65 -31.84
C ALA A 34 17.30 92.25 -30.36
N LEU A 35 17.38 93.22 -29.44
CA LEU A 35 17.33 92.96 -28.00
C LEU A 35 15.97 92.41 -27.55
N ALA A 36 14.86 92.97 -28.06
CA ALA A 36 13.51 92.47 -27.77
C ALA A 36 13.29 91.05 -28.31
N LEU A 37 13.83 90.76 -29.50
CA LEU A 37 13.77 89.43 -30.10
C LEU A 37 14.60 88.43 -29.28
N LEU A 38 15.78 88.85 -28.81
CA LEU A 38 16.67 88.02 -28.00
C LEU A 38 16.08 87.74 -26.60
N THR A 39 15.50 88.73 -25.92
CA THR A 39 14.82 88.52 -24.63
C THR A 39 13.57 87.67 -24.78
N GLY A 40 12.79 87.86 -25.85
CA GLY A 40 11.66 87.00 -26.21
C GLY A 40 12.09 85.55 -26.43
N LEU A 41 13.23 85.34 -27.10
CA LEU A 41 13.78 84.02 -27.37
C LEU A 41 14.29 83.33 -26.09
N VAL A 42 14.98 84.07 -25.21
CA VAL A 42 15.39 83.57 -23.88
C VAL A 42 14.16 83.22 -23.03
N SER A 43 13.12 84.06 -23.03
CA SER A 43 11.87 83.81 -22.31
C SER A 43 11.15 82.56 -22.83
N LEU A 44 11.10 82.36 -24.15
CA LEU A 44 10.53 81.16 -24.78
C LEU A 44 11.33 79.89 -24.42
N VAL A 45 12.66 79.95 -24.47
CA VAL A 45 13.53 78.82 -24.08
C VAL A 45 13.33 78.48 -22.60
N TRP A 46 13.28 79.48 -21.73
CA TRP A 46 13.03 79.28 -20.30
C TRP A 46 11.63 78.70 -20.05
N SER A 47 10.59 79.28 -20.63
CA SER A 47 9.20 78.79 -20.52
C SER A 47 9.07 77.34 -21.01
N SER A 48 9.73 77.00 -22.12
CA SER A 48 9.78 75.63 -22.65
C SER A 48 10.46 74.68 -21.65
N ARG A 49 11.64 75.06 -21.12
CA ARG A 49 12.38 74.26 -20.13
C ARG A 49 11.57 74.06 -18.84
N LEU A 50 10.89 75.11 -18.36
CA LEU A 50 10.03 75.05 -17.17
C LEU A 50 8.86 74.07 -17.38
N LYS A 51 8.20 74.14 -18.54
CA LYS A 51 7.12 73.20 -18.91
C LYS A 51 7.62 71.76 -19.01
N VAL A 52 8.86 71.53 -19.46
CA VAL A 52 9.45 70.19 -19.49
C VAL A 52 9.74 69.70 -18.08
N GLN A 53 10.33 70.52 -17.21
CA GLN A 53 10.59 70.16 -15.80
C GLN A 53 9.30 69.84 -15.02
N ILE A 54 8.25 70.65 -15.18
CA ILE A 54 6.95 70.40 -14.53
C ILE A 54 6.36 69.07 -15.03
N ARG A 55 6.41 68.80 -16.34
CA ARG A 55 5.94 67.52 -16.90
C ARG A 55 6.76 66.32 -16.39
N GLN A 56 8.07 66.46 -16.28
CA GLN A 56 8.94 65.41 -15.71
C GLN A 56 8.60 65.14 -14.24
N ARG A 57 8.43 66.20 -13.43
CA ARG A 57 8.05 66.07 -12.01
C ARG A 57 6.70 65.40 -11.85
N LEU A 58 5.68 65.83 -12.59
CA LEU A 58 4.35 65.21 -12.56
C LEU A 58 4.36 63.76 -13.02
N LYS A 59 5.20 63.42 -14.01
CA LYS A 59 5.38 62.03 -14.45
C LYS A 59 6.04 61.18 -13.35
N ALA A 60 7.08 61.68 -12.70
CA ALA A 60 7.74 60.99 -11.60
C ALA A 60 6.81 60.81 -10.39
N GLU A 61 6.02 61.83 -10.05
CA GLU A 61 5.04 61.76 -8.96
C GLU A 61 3.94 60.74 -9.25
N ARG A 62 3.40 60.70 -10.48
CA ARG A 62 2.47 59.65 -10.89
C ARG A 62 3.09 58.27 -10.83
N GLN A 63 4.30 58.09 -11.37
CA GLN A 63 4.99 56.80 -11.33
C GLN A 63 5.22 56.31 -9.90
N LEU A 64 5.57 57.21 -8.97
CA LEU A 64 5.72 56.87 -7.56
C LEU A 64 4.38 56.50 -6.93
N ASN A 65 3.32 57.27 -7.20
CA ASN A 65 1.99 56.98 -6.68
C ASN A 65 1.43 55.65 -7.21
N ASP A 66 1.62 55.37 -8.50
CA ASP A 66 1.25 54.11 -9.14
C ASP A 66 2.02 52.93 -8.51
N GLN A 67 3.32 53.10 -8.24
CA GLN A 67 4.12 52.10 -7.54
C GLN A 67 3.67 51.86 -6.10
N LEU A 68 3.32 52.92 -5.37
CA LEU A 68 2.81 52.80 -3.99
C LEU A 68 1.43 52.12 -3.97
N ALA A 69 0.51 52.53 -4.84
CA ALA A 69 -0.80 51.92 -4.97
C ALA A 69 -0.70 50.43 -5.32
N PHE A 70 0.19 50.06 -6.25
CA PHE A 70 0.44 48.66 -6.58
C PHE A 70 0.99 47.85 -5.40
N LYS A 71 1.96 48.39 -4.64
CA LYS A 71 2.50 47.74 -3.44
C LYS A 71 1.42 47.52 -2.36
N HIS A 72 0.57 48.52 -2.12
CA HIS A 72 -0.56 48.40 -1.20
C HIS A 72 -1.54 47.31 -1.66
N ALA A 73 -1.91 47.31 -2.95
CA ALA A 73 -2.80 46.29 -3.52
C ALA A 73 -2.23 44.87 -3.40
N LEU A 74 -0.92 44.68 -3.59
CA LEU A 74 -0.27 43.38 -3.38
C LEU A 74 -0.32 42.94 -1.91
N PHE A 75 -0.06 43.86 -0.99
CA PHE A 75 -0.06 43.57 0.45
C PHE A 75 -1.48 43.20 0.94
N ASP A 76 -2.50 43.93 0.49
CA ASP A 76 -3.91 43.70 0.83
C ASP A 76 -4.56 42.54 0.07
N GLY A 77 -4.03 42.18 -1.10
CA GLY A 77 -4.51 41.06 -1.89
C GLY A 77 -4.11 39.69 -1.34
N ILE A 78 -3.14 39.62 -0.42
CA ILE A 78 -2.73 38.36 0.20
C ILE A 78 -3.81 37.91 1.19
N PRO A 79 -4.40 36.70 1.00
CA PRO A 79 -5.54 36.25 1.81
C PRO A 79 -5.17 35.96 3.27
N ASN A 80 -3.88 35.82 3.57
CA ASN A 80 -3.38 35.53 4.91
C ASN A 80 -3.07 36.82 5.68
N PRO A 81 -3.34 36.88 6.99
CA PRO A 81 -2.93 38.00 7.83
C PRO A 81 -1.43 38.24 7.80
N ILE A 82 -1.03 39.49 7.50
CA ILE A 82 0.35 39.95 7.53
C ILE A 82 0.44 41.26 8.30
N TYR A 83 1.49 41.37 9.12
CA TYR A 83 1.79 42.55 9.91
C TYR A 83 3.28 42.89 9.87
N VAL A 84 3.57 44.16 10.09
CA VAL A 84 4.92 44.69 10.27
C VAL A 84 4.96 45.39 11.62
N ARG A 85 5.99 45.13 12.42
CA ARG A 85 6.22 45.77 13.72
C ARG A 85 7.59 46.43 13.78
N ASP A 86 7.70 47.51 14.55
CA ASP A 86 8.96 48.21 14.82
C ASP A 86 9.87 47.42 15.79
N LEU A 87 11.08 47.93 16.02
CA LEU A 87 12.06 47.39 16.99
C LEU A 87 11.54 47.29 18.43
N LYS A 88 10.43 47.96 18.77
CA LYS A 88 9.79 47.90 20.10
C LYS A 88 8.55 47.01 20.11
N GLY A 89 8.29 46.26 19.04
CA GLY A 89 7.14 45.35 18.88
C GLY A 89 5.81 46.04 18.60
N ARG A 90 5.81 47.34 18.24
CA ARG A 90 4.57 48.09 17.94
C ARG A 90 4.18 47.92 16.50
N LEU A 91 2.89 47.81 16.23
CA LEU A 91 2.38 47.66 14.86
C LEU A 91 2.64 48.94 14.06
N ILE A 92 3.25 48.80 12.88
CA ILE A 92 3.50 49.91 11.93
C ILE A 92 2.75 49.76 10.60
N SER A 93 2.40 48.53 10.22
CA SER A 93 1.59 48.25 9.03
C SER A 93 0.94 46.87 9.17
N CYS A 94 -0.24 46.70 8.59
CA CYS A 94 -0.88 45.39 8.44
C CYS A 94 -1.76 45.38 7.20
N ASN A 95 -2.00 44.19 6.65
CA ASN A 95 -2.88 44.05 5.51
C ASN A 95 -4.34 43.94 5.94
N ARG A 96 -5.24 44.06 4.97
CA ARG A 96 -6.69 43.90 5.19
C ARG A 96 -7.09 42.58 5.86
N SER A 97 -6.43 41.47 5.53
CA SER A 97 -6.70 40.17 6.15
C SER A 97 -6.38 40.14 7.65
N TYR A 98 -5.35 40.85 8.10
CA TYR A 98 -5.02 41.00 9.52
C TYR A 98 -6.13 41.74 10.28
N GLU A 99 -6.63 42.86 9.74
CA GLU A 99 -7.73 43.61 10.35
C GLU A 99 -9.00 42.77 10.45
N GLN A 100 -9.33 42.03 9.39
CA GLN A 100 -10.49 41.14 9.36
C GLN A 100 -10.37 39.98 10.36
N SER A 101 -9.18 39.37 10.45
CA SER A 101 -8.94 38.22 11.34
C SER A 101 -8.99 38.61 12.82
N LEU A 102 -8.51 39.80 13.19
CA LEU A 102 -8.47 40.29 14.57
C LEU A 102 -9.68 41.14 14.95
N GLY A 103 -10.49 41.58 13.98
CA GLY A 103 -11.64 42.46 14.21
C GLY A 103 -11.26 43.86 14.71
N ILE A 104 -10.03 44.31 14.45
CA ILE A 104 -9.50 45.61 14.87
C ILE A 104 -8.97 46.37 13.66
N SER A 105 -9.25 47.67 13.55
CA SER A 105 -8.68 48.47 12.46
C SER A 105 -7.22 48.81 12.71
N PHE A 106 -6.48 49.03 11.63
CA PHE A 106 -5.09 49.50 11.69
C PHE A 106 -4.97 50.76 12.53
N GLU A 107 -5.89 51.73 12.37
CA GLU A 107 -5.87 52.99 13.13
C GLU A 107 -5.94 52.77 14.65
N GLN A 108 -6.70 51.77 15.10
CA GLN A 108 -6.83 51.44 16.52
C GLN A 108 -5.58 50.75 17.08
N MET A 109 -4.84 50.03 16.23
CA MET A 109 -3.69 49.21 16.62
C MET A 109 -2.33 49.87 16.33
N ASN A 110 -2.29 50.87 15.45
CA ASN A 110 -1.08 51.54 15.04
C ASN A 110 -0.32 52.12 16.24
N GLY A 111 0.98 51.81 16.34
CA GLY A 111 1.83 52.22 17.45
C GLY A 111 1.61 51.47 18.76
N ARG A 112 0.75 50.44 18.82
CA ARG A 112 0.51 49.61 20.02
C ARG A 112 1.14 48.23 19.89
N ARG A 113 1.47 47.61 21.03
CA ARG A 113 1.91 46.20 21.10
C ARG A 113 0.71 45.29 21.27
N LEU A 114 0.88 44.01 20.90
CA LEU A 114 -0.13 42.98 21.18
C LEU A 114 -0.43 42.84 22.68
N THR A 115 0.54 43.14 23.55
CA THR A 115 0.38 43.15 25.01
C THR A 115 -0.47 44.32 25.53
N ASP A 116 -0.60 45.40 24.76
CA ASP A 116 -1.29 46.62 25.17
C ASP A 116 -2.80 46.56 24.86
N VAL A 117 -3.25 45.49 24.20
CA VAL A 117 -4.63 45.34 23.71
C VAL A 117 -5.14 43.94 24.05
N ASN A 118 -6.35 43.85 24.58
CA ASN A 118 -7.00 42.59 24.94
C ASN A 118 -7.63 41.90 23.72
N LEU A 119 -6.83 41.54 22.71
CA LEU A 119 -7.29 40.83 21.50
C LEU A 119 -7.09 39.31 21.58
N ILE A 120 -6.04 38.88 22.26
CA ILE A 120 -5.66 37.47 22.45
C ILE A 120 -5.38 37.24 23.94
N PRO A 121 -5.37 35.97 24.41
CA PRO A 121 -4.99 35.65 25.77
C PRO A 121 -3.63 36.27 26.14
N ARG A 122 -3.56 36.91 27.31
CA ARG A 122 -2.38 37.68 27.74
C ARG A 122 -1.09 36.84 27.75
N ALA A 123 -1.18 35.59 28.19
CA ALA A 123 -0.04 34.67 28.17
C ALA A 123 0.53 34.45 26.76
N LEU A 124 -0.36 34.35 25.76
CA LEU A 124 0.05 34.21 24.37
C LEU A 124 0.64 35.50 23.80
N ALA A 125 0.07 36.66 24.14
CA ALA A 125 0.63 37.96 23.76
C ALA A 125 2.04 38.18 24.34
N GLU A 126 2.26 37.82 25.61
CA GLU A 126 3.56 37.90 26.28
C GLU A 126 4.57 36.92 25.68
N GLN A 127 4.15 35.70 25.37
CA GLN A 127 4.98 34.72 24.67
C GLN A 127 5.40 35.23 23.29
N MET A 128 4.45 35.69 22.48
CA MET A 128 4.74 36.25 21.15
C MET A 128 5.65 37.47 21.24
N HIS A 129 5.46 38.34 22.25
CA HIS A 129 6.34 39.49 22.45
C HIS A 129 7.77 39.08 22.80
N THR A 130 7.93 38.04 23.62
CA THR A 130 9.24 37.49 23.97
C THR A 130 9.92 36.90 22.74
N ASP A 131 9.18 36.12 21.93
CA ASP A 131 9.70 35.56 20.67
C ASP A 131 10.12 36.66 19.69
N TYR A 132 9.38 37.77 19.62
CA TYR A 132 9.76 38.92 18.81
C TYR A 132 11.07 39.57 19.27
N LEU A 133 11.26 39.78 20.58
CA LEU A 133 12.48 40.36 21.11
C LEU A 133 13.69 39.46 20.84
N ASN A 134 13.54 38.15 21.04
CA ASN A 134 14.58 37.18 20.75
C ASN A 134 14.94 37.15 19.25
N LEU A 135 13.95 37.27 18.36
CA LEU A 135 14.18 37.35 16.92
C LEU A 135 14.92 38.64 16.52
N LEU A 136 14.59 39.77 17.14
CA LEU A 136 15.26 41.04 16.88
C LEU A 136 16.72 41.03 17.34
N GLU A 137 17.02 40.32 18.43
CA GLU A 137 18.39 40.18 18.94
C GLU A 137 19.23 39.22 18.08
N ASN A 138 18.66 38.05 17.74
CA ASN A 138 19.39 36.98 17.06
C ASN A 138 19.30 37.03 15.51
N HIS A 139 18.42 37.86 14.96
CA HIS A 139 18.11 37.97 13.53
C HIS A 139 17.69 36.65 12.86
N GLN A 140 17.20 35.68 13.62
CA GLN A 140 16.79 34.37 13.10
C GLN A 140 15.28 34.31 12.87
N PRO A 141 14.82 33.85 11.69
CA PRO A 141 13.40 33.57 11.43
C PRO A 141 12.79 32.59 12.45
N VAL A 142 11.56 32.86 12.86
CA VAL A 142 10.77 31.97 13.73
C VAL A 142 9.57 31.44 12.95
N PHE A 143 9.43 30.12 12.93
CA PHE A 143 8.28 29.42 12.35
C PHE A 143 7.69 28.51 13.43
N SER A 144 6.40 28.65 13.72
CA SER A 144 5.76 27.87 14.79
C SER A 144 4.30 27.61 14.51
N ASP A 145 3.86 26.39 14.78
CA ASP A 145 2.46 26.08 14.97
C ASP A 145 1.98 26.69 16.28
N ARG A 146 0.82 27.33 16.27
CA ARG A 146 0.16 27.85 17.47
C ARG A 146 -1.32 27.60 17.42
N THR A 147 -1.91 27.44 18.58
CA THR A 147 -3.35 27.58 18.73
C THR A 147 -3.62 29.00 19.19
N ILE A 148 -4.40 29.75 18.40
CA ILE A 148 -4.86 31.09 18.77
C ILE A 148 -6.37 31.06 18.99
N GLU A 149 -6.83 31.84 19.94
CA GLU A 149 -8.26 32.04 20.20
C GLU A 149 -8.61 33.48 19.80
N LEU A 150 -9.37 33.62 18.71
CA LEU A 150 -9.77 34.89 18.15
C LEU A 150 -11.29 34.98 18.16
N SER A 151 -11.83 36.03 18.78
CA SER A 151 -13.29 36.28 18.84
C SER A 151 -14.10 35.07 19.37
N GLY A 152 -13.53 34.31 20.31
CA GLY A 152 -14.15 33.10 20.89
C GLY A 152 -14.05 31.84 20.02
N LYS A 153 -13.37 31.90 18.87
CA LYS A 153 -13.08 30.73 18.02
C LYS A 153 -11.62 30.32 18.19
N ARG A 154 -11.42 29.04 18.56
CA ARG A 154 -10.10 28.40 18.60
C ARG A 154 -9.70 27.99 17.18
N MET A 155 -8.50 28.39 16.75
CA MET A 155 -7.92 28.05 15.45
C MET A 155 -6.46 27.66 15.61
N ASP A 156 -6.04 26.67 14.83
CA ASP A 156 -4.64 26.29 14.71
C ASP A 156 -4.04 27.02 13.53
N VAL A 157 -2.95 27.73 13.77
CA VAL A 157 -2.27 28.56 12.79
C VAL A 157 -0.81 28.19 12.69
N TRP A 158 -0.29 28.23 11.47
CA TRP A 158 1.14 28.23 11.23
C TRP A 158 1.61 29.68 11.14
N GLN A 159 2.36 30.13 12.15
CA GLN A 159 2.90 31.48 12.23
C GLN A 159 4.33 31.51 11.71
N TRP A 160 4.64 32.54 10.92
CA TRP A 160 5.98 32.86 10.49
C TRP A 160 6.33 34.30 10.88
N THR A 161 7.57 34.54 11.27
CA THR A 161 8.08 35.89 11.60
C THR A 161 9.54 35.99 11.20
N VAL A 162 9.90 37.07 10.52
CA VAL A 162 11.22 37.32 9.94
C VAL A 162 11.67 38.77 10.23
N PRO A 163 12.98 39.04 10.32
CA PRO A 163 13.47 40.41 10.45
C PRO A 163 13.21 41.23 9.18
N PHE A 164 12.89 42.51 9.36
CA PHE A 164 12.63 43.49 8.30
C PHE A 164 13.73 44.55 8.28
N PHE A 165 14.38 44.73 7.12
CA PHE A 165 15.49 45.66 6.92
C PHE A 165 15.11 46.78 5.94
N ALA A 166 15.65 47.97 6.16
CA ALA A 166 15.59 49.08 5.23
C ALA A 166 16.51 48.84 4.01
N ALA A 167 16.38 49.70 2.99
CA ALA A 167 17.19 49.62 1.77
C ALA A 167 18.71 49.82 2.01
N ASP A 168 19.09 50.43 3.14
CA ASP A 168 20.47 50.61 3.58
C ASP A 168 21.01 49.43 4.41
N GLY A 169 20.21 48.38 4.61
CA GLY A 169 20.56 47.21 5.40
C GLY A 169 20.35 47.35 6.90
N GLN A 170 19.84 48.49 7.39
CA GLN A 170 19.54 48.64 8.82
C GLN A 170 18.27 47.88 9.21
N LEU A 171 18.32 47.18 10.35
CA LEU A 171 17.15 46.51 10.92
C LEU A 171 16.10 47.57 11.32
N GLN A 172 14.90 47.47 10.74
CA GLN A 172 13.77 48.37 11.01
C GLN A 172 12.72 47.72 11.92
N GLY A 173 12.68 46.40 11.97
CA GLY A 173 11.70 45.68 12.78
C GLY A 173 11.51 44.24 12.32
N LEU A 174 10.27 43.78 12.35
CA LEU A 174 9.89 42.42 11.96
C LEU A 174 8.66 42.42 11.06
N LEU A 175 8.61 41.43 10.17
CA LEU A 175 7.50 41.10 9.29
C LEU A 175 7.01 39.72 9.69
N GLY A 176 5.71 39.57 9.89
CA GLY A 176 5.14 38.27 10.23
C GLY A 176 3.74 38.11 9.72
N GLY A 177 3.27 36.87 9.76
CA GLY A 177 1.93 36.51 9.37
C GLY A 177 1.59 35.12 9.88
N TRP A 178 0.35 34.70 9.63
CA TRP A 178 -0.06 33.35 9.94
C TRP A 178 -1.01 32.80 8.88
N VAL A 179 -1.04 31.47 8.78
CA VAL A 179 -1.94 30.73 7.91
C VAL A 179 -2.83 29.85 8.80
N ASP A 180 -4.14 29.90 8.61
CA ASP A 180 -5.07 28.98 9.29
C ASP A 180 -4.87 27.56 8.73
N ILE A 181 -4.48 26.64 9.60
CA ILE A 181 -4.25 25.23 9.29
C ILE A 181 -5.24 24.32 10.05
N THR A 182 -6.30 24.89 10.64
CA THR A 182 -7.26 24.17 11.49
C THR A 182 -7.93 23.03 10.72
N GLU A 183 -8.49 23.32 9.55
CA GLU A 183 -9.16 22.31 8.72
C GLU A 183 -8.20 21.19 8.31
N ARG A 184 -6.98 21.56 7.90
CA ARG A 184 -5.94 20.59 7.53
C ARG A 184 -5.58 19.66 8.69
N LYS A 185 -5.34 20.21 9.89
CA LYS A 185 -5.03 19.41 11.09
C LYS A 185 -6.19 18.51 11.49
N GLN A 186 -7.44 18.98 11.38
CA GLN A 186 -8.63 18.18 11.67
C GLN A 186 -8.75 17.00 10.69
N LEU A 187 -8.57 17.24 9.39
CA LEU A 187 -8.59 16.19 8.37
C LEU A 187 -7.48 15.17 8.59
N GLU A 188 -6.27 15.61 8.93
CA GLU A 188 -5.14 14.73 9.22
C GLU A 188 -5.43 13.83 10.44
N GLN A 189 -5.98 14.39 11.51
CA GLN A 189 -6.38 13.63 12.70
C GLN A 189 -7.52 12.64 12.40
N GLN A 190 -8.51 13.04 11.61
CA GLN A 190 -9.60 12.16 11.17
C GLN A 190 -9.07 10.99 10.35
N LEU A 191 -8.15 11.25 9.43
CA LEU A 191 -7.50 10.22 8.61
C LEU A 191 -6.72 9.24 9.49
N GLN A 192 -5.88 9.74 10.40
CA GLN A 192 -5.11 8.90 11.32
C GLN A 192 -6.04 8.02 12.19
N LYS A 193 -7.16 8.57 12.67
CA LYS A 193 -8.14 7.82 13.45
C LYS A 193 -8.82 6.74 12.61
N ALA A 194 -9.23 7.06 11.38
CA ALA A 194 -9.84 6.10 10.46
C ALA A 194 -8.87 4.96 10.11
N MET A 195 -7.60 5.27 9.82
CA MET A 195 -6.56 4.26 9.57
C MET A 195 -6.37 3.32 10.76
N ARG A 196 -6.30 3.85 11.99
CA ARG A 196 -6.16 3.02 13.20
C ARG A 196 -7.35 2.09 13.40
N LEU A 197 -8.57 2.60 13.23
CA LEU A 197 -9.79 1.79 13.35
C LEU A 197 -9.84 0.69 12.28
N ALA A 198 -9.48 1.01 11.03
CA ALA A 198 -9.42 0.03 9.96
C ALA A 198 -8.37 -1.06 10.23
N ALA A 199 -7.18 -0.68 10.72
CA ALA A 199 -6.13 -1.64 11.09
C ALA A 199 -6.58 -2.58 12.21
N GLN A 200 -7.18 -2.03 13.28
CA GLN A 200 -7.70 -2.83 14.39
C GLN A 200 -8.81 -3.79 13.94
N ALA A 201 -9.72 -3.34 13.07
CA ALA A 201 -10.77 -4.20 12.52
C ALA A 201 -10.18 -5.35 11.70
N ASN A 202 -9.14 -5.09 10.91
CA ASN A 202 -8.48 -6.11 10.10
C ASN A 202 -7.71 -7.14 10.95
N GLU A 203 -7.03 -6.67 12.00
CA GLU A 203 -6.35 -7.54 12.96
C GLU A 203 -7.35 -8.43 13.70
N ALA A 204 -8.44 -7.84 14.23
CA ALA A 204 -9.51 -8.60 14.89
C ALA A 204 -10.15 -9.63 13.94
N LYS A 205 -10.40 -9.26 12.68
CA LYS A 205 -10.89 -10.19 11.64
C LYS A 205 -9.91 -11.37 11.47
N SER A 206 -8.61 -11.10 11.42
CA SER A 206 -7.57 -12.12 11.22
C SER A 206 -7.47 -13.09 12.40
N VAL A 207 -7.47 -12.58 13.63
CA VAL A 207 -7.46 -13.39 14.86
C VAL A 207 -8.71 -14.25 14.94
N PHE A 208 -9.89 -13.67 14.65
CA PHE A 208 -11.15 -14.39 14.61
C PHE A 208 -11.10 -15.55 13.62
N LEU A 209 -10.69 -15.30 12.38
CA LEU A 209 -10.58 -16.34 11.35
C LEU A 209 -9.62 -17.45 11.76
N ALA A 210 -8.45 -17.11 12.32
CA ALA A 210 -7.47 -18.10 12.77
C ALA A 210 -8.02 -18.99 13.90
N SER A 211 -8.69 -18.40 14.90
CA SER A 211 -9.29 -19.15 16.01
C SER A 211 -10.44 -20.05 15.56
N MET A 212 -11.37 -19.51 14.76
CA MET A 212 -12.51 -20.25 14.23
C MET A 212 -12.07 -21.40 13.32
N SER A 213 -10.95 -21.26 12.60
CA SER A 213 -10.37 -22.35 11.81
C SER A 213 -10.17 -23.59 12.65
N HIS A 214 -9.44 -23.47 13.76
CA HIS A 214 -9.14 -24.60 14.63
C HIS A 214 -10.39 -25.11 15.37
N GLU A 215 -11.25 -24.22 15.85
CA GLU A 215 -12.47 -24.61 16.57
C GLU A 215 -13.48 -25.36 15.70
N ILE A 216 -13.48 -25.13 14.38
CA ILE A 216 -14.35 -25.84 13.44
C ILE A 216 -13.69 -27.12 12.91
N LEU A 217 -12.40 -27.08 12.60
CA LEU A 217 -11.69 -28.23 12.00
C LEU A 217 -11.66 -29.43 12.93
N THR A 218 -11.42 -29.23 14.23
CA THR A 218 -11.26 -30.34 15.16
C THR A 218 -12.52 -31.19 15.35
N PRO A 219 -13.72 -30.63 15.66
CA PRO A 219 -14.93 -31.44 15.74
C PRO A 219 -15.31 -32.07 14.39
N MET A 220 -15.03 -31.41 13.27
CA MET A 220 -15.29 -31.97 11.94
C MET A 220 -14.38 -33.16 11.62
N GLY A 221 -13.09 -33.08 11.96
CA GLY A 221 -12.15 -34.19 11.78
C GLY A 221 -12.59 -35.43 12.56
N ALA A 222 -13.11 -35.26 13.77
CA ALA A 222 -13.65 -36.37 14.54
C ALA A 222 -14.92 -37.00 13.90
N ILE A 223 -15.83 -36.17 13.36
CA ILE A 223 -17.02 -36.66 12.65
C ILE A 223 -16.61 -37.46 11.41
N ILE A 224 -15.69 -36.93 10.59
CA ILE A 224 -15.19 -37.60 9.39
C ILE A 224 -14.54 -38.93 9.77
N GLY A 225 -13.64 -38.94 10.76
CA GLY A 225 -12.95 -40.15 11.18
C GLY A 225 -13.89 -41.23 11.72
N LEU A 226 -14.99 -40.86 12.38
CA LEU A 226 -16.02 -41.82 12.80
C LEU A 226 -16.81 -42.38 11.61
N LEU A 227 -17.18 -41.52 10.64
CA LEU A 227 -17.86 -41.95 9.41
C LEU A 227 -16.98 -42.88 8.57
N GLU A 228 -15.69 -42.58 8.46
CA GLU A 228 -14.69 -43.44 7.81
C GLU A 228 -14.58 -44.81 8.48
N LEU A 229 -14.53 -44.83 9.82
CA LEU A 229 -14.44 -46.05 10.60
C LEU A 229 -15.68 -46.94 10.39
N GLU A 230 -16.88 -46.36 10.36
CA GLU A 230 -18.11 -47.10 10.12
C GLU A 230 -18.18 -47.63 8.67
N CYS A 231 -17.73 -46.85 7.69
CA CYS A 231 -17.55 -47.33 6.31
C CYS A 231 -16.57 -48.52 6.24
N ALA A 232 -15.40 -48.40 6.88
CA ALA A 232 -14.38 -49.45 6.90
C ALA A 232 -14.86 -50.71 7.63
N ARG A 233 -15.61 -50.57 8.72
CA ARG A 233 -16.22 -51.69 9.44
C ARG A 233 -17.27 -52.43 8.62
N ALA A 234 -18.11 -51.71 7.88
CA ALA A 234 -19.09 -52.32 6.98
C ALA A 234 -18.37 -53.19 5.93
N LEU A 235 -17.34 -52.63 5.28
CA LEU A 235 -16.53 -53.32 4.28
C LEU A 235 -15.83 -54.55 4.84
N ARG A 236 -15.21 -54.45 6.04
CA ARG A 236 -14.53 -55.59 6.69
C ARG A 236 -15.48 -56.72 7.07
N LYS A 237 -16.76 -56.41 7.32
CA LYS A 237 -17.82 -57.39 7.54
C LYS A 237 -18.45 -57.92 6.24
N GLY A 238 -17.91 -57.55 5.07
CA GLY A 238 -18.43 -57.96 3.76
C GLY A 238 -19.73 -57.24 3.34
N HIS A 239 -20.11 -56.17 4.04
CA HIS A 239 -21.29 -55.36 3.70
C HIS A 239 -20.87 -54.09 2.96
N THR A 240 -21.73 -53.60 2.07
CA THR A 240 -21.57 -52.26 1.52
C THR A 240 -22.02 -51.22 2.55
N PRO A 241 -21.25 -50.13 2.76
CA PRO A 241 -21.71 -49.00 3.55
C PRO A 241 -23.06 -48.50 3.03
N SER A 242 -23.96 -48.09 3.93
CA SER A 242 -25.26 -47.57 3.49
C SER A 242 -25.06 -46.31 2.64
N GLN A 243 -25.93 -46.09 1.66
CA GLN A 243 -25.87 -44.90 0.80
C GLN A 243 -25.90 -43.60 1.64
N GLY A 244 -26.67 -43.56 2.73
CA GLY A 244 -26.71 -42.43 3.64
C GLY A 244 -25.37 -42.18 4.36
N LEU A 245 -24.64 -43.23 4.73
CA LEU A 245 -23.32 -43.12 5.36
C LEU A 245 -22.26 -42.59 4.38
N GLN A 246 -22.28 -43.07 3.13
CA GLN A 246 -21.39 -42.59 2.08
C GLN A 246 -21.66 -41.11 1.74
N VAL A 247 -22.93 -40.73 1.63
CA VAL A 247 -23.32 -39.33 1.40
C VAL A 247 -22.88 -38.45 2.57
N ALA A 248 -23.10 -38.88 3.83
CA ALA A 248 -22.69 -38.12 5.01
C ALA A 248 -21.16 -37.95 5.07
N HIS A 249 -20.38 -38.99 4.80
CA HIS A 249 -18.91 -38.92 4.77
C HIS A 249 -18.43 -37.96 3.68
N ARG A 250 -18.97 -38.07 2.47
CA ARG A 250 -18.64 -37.19 1.35
C ARG A 250 -18.96 -35.73 1.67
N SER A 251 -20.17 -35.46 2.16
CA SER A 251 -20.59 -34.10 2.51
C SER A 251 -19.80 -33.48 3.66
N ALA A 252 -19.43 -34.27 4.68
CA ALA A 252 -18.58 -33.78 5.77
C ALA A 252 -17.18 -33.40 5.26
N THR A 253 -16.62 -34.22 4.38
CA THR A 253 -15.30 -33.98 3.76
C THR A 253 -15.32 -32.73 2.88
N GLU A 254 -16.36 -32.59 2.04
CA GLU A 254 -16.58 -31.41 1.20
C GLU A 254 -16.72 -30.13 2.04
N LEU A 255 -17.44 -30.19 3.17
CA LEU A 255 -17.65 -29.04 4.05
C LEU A 255 -16.35 -28.57 4.72
N VAL A 256 -15.49 -29.51 5.17
CA VAL A 256 -14.15 -29.18 5.69
C VAL A 256 -13.29 -28.51 4.63
N ALA A 257 -13.29 -29.03 3.41
CA ALA A 257 -12.54 -28.45 2.31
C ALA A 257 -13.01 -27.00 2.04
N LEU A 258 -14.34 -26.79 1.98
CA LEU A 258 -14.95 -25.46 1.78
C LEU A 258 -14.57 -24.46 2.87
N ILE A 259 -14.60 -24.90 4.12
CA ILE A 259 -14.20 -24.07 5.27
C ILE A 259 -12.73 -23.73 5.19
N GLY A 260 -11.87 -24.73 4.94
CA GLY A 260 -10.44 -24.53 4.74
C GLY A 260 -10.14 -23.52 3.63
N GLU A 261 -10.82 -23.65 2.50
CA GLU A 261 -10.71 -22.73 1.36
C GLU A 261 -11.14 -21.29 1.71
N SER A 262 -12.28 -21.13 2.39
CA SER A 262 -12.78 -19.82 2.80
C SER A 262 -11.84 -19.13 3.80
N LEU A 263 -11.23 -19.90 4.70
CA LEU A 263 -10.27 -19.41 5.69
C LEU A 263 -8.93 -19.06 5.05
N ASP A 264 -8.43 -19.88 4.12
CA ASP A 264 -7.22 -19.60 3.36
C ASP A 264 -7.37 -18.29 2.56
N LEU A 265 -8.50 -18.11 1.85
CA LEU A 265 -8.81 -16.86 1.15
C LEU A 265 -8.75 -15.66 2.10
N ALA A 266 -9.39 -15.77 3.26
CA ALA A 266 -9.45 -14.68 4.21
C ALA A 266 -8.09 -14.36 4.86
N ARG A 267 -7.21 -15.36 5.05
CA ARG A 267 -5.83 -15.15 5.52
C ARG A 267 -4.94 -14.49 4.46
N ILE A 268 -5.14 -14.81 3.18
CA ILE A 268 -4.39 -14.19 2.09
C ILE A 268 -4.80 -12.73 1.89
N GLU A 269 -6.11 -12.43 1.87
CA GLU A 269 -6.61 -11.05 1.76
C GLU A 269 -6.11 -10.15 2.89
N ALA A 270 -5.97 -10.70 4.10
CA ALA A 270 -5.42 -9.96 5.25
C ALA A 270 -3.89 -9.77 5.19
N GLY A 271 -3.20 -10.36 4.21
CA GLY A 271 -1.74 -10.36 4.10
C GLY A 271 -1.02 -11.19 5.18
N GLY A 272 -1.77 -12.02 5.93
CA GLY A 272 -1.26 -12.79 7.06
C GLY A 272 -0.72 -14.18 6.70
N MET A 273 -0.82 -14.59 5.42
CA MET A 273 -0.27 -15.87 4.97
C MET A 273 1.24 -15.73 4.69
N GLN A 274 2.05 -16.48 5.43
CA GLN A 274 3.49 -16.59 5.22
C GLN A 274 3.83 -17.92 4.55
N LEU A 275 4.76 -17.91 3.60
CA LEU A 275 5.27 -19.12 2.94
C LEU A 275 6.31 -19.80 3.84
N SER A 276 6.17 -21.11 4.03
CA SER A 276 7.14 -21.94 4.75
C SER A 276 8.10 -22.58 3.75
N LEU A 277 9.15 -21.86 3.35
CA LEU A 277 10.11 -22.34 2.35
C LEU A 277 11.00 -23.45 2.91
N THR A 278 11.02 -24.60 2.25
CA THR A 278 11.88 -25.75 2.55
C THR A 278 12.56 -26.26 1.28
N VAL A 279 13.75 -26.85 1.43
CA VAL A 279 14.42 -27.55 0.33
C VAL A 279 13.60 -28.77 -0.06
N THR A 280 13.10 -28.78 -1.30
CA THR A 280 12.18 -29.82 -1.78
C THR A 280 12.60 -30.30 -3.17
N SER A 281 12.69 -31.61 -3.36
CA SER A 281 12.83 -32.22 -4.69
C SER A 281 11.56 -31.97 -5.50
N LEU A 282 11.70 -31.20 -6.58
CA LEU A 282 10.55 -30.85 -7.41
C LEU A 282 9.96 -32.08 -8.08
N GLN A 283 10.81 -32.98 -8.59
CA GLN A 283 10.36 -34.21 -9.24
C GLN A 283 9.53 -35.09 -8.29
N ALA A 284 10.05 -35.37 -7.09
CA ALA A 284 9.35 -36.20 -6.10
C ALA A 284 8.00 -35.58 -5.68
N LEU A 285 7.93 -34.25 -5.58
CA LEU A 285 6.68 -33.54 -5.27
C LEU A 285 5.62 -33.79 -6.35
N PHE A 286 5.99 -33.63 -7.63
CA PHE A 286 5.09 -33.80 -8.76
C PHE A 286 4.67 -35.27 -8.97
N GLU A 287 5.60 -36.21 -8.82
CA GLU A 287 5.31 -37.65 -8.86
C GLU A 287 4.29 -38.04 -7.77
N GLY A 288 4.50 -37.59 -6.53
CA GLY A 288 3.56 -37.84 -5.43
C GLY A 288 2.17 -37.23 -5.66
N VAL A 289 2.09 -36.05 -6.30
CA VAL A 289 0.80 -35.46 -6.68
C VAL A 289 0.09 -36.30 -7.75
N ILE A 290 0.80 -36.75 -8.78
CA ILE A 290 0.21 -37.57 -9.85
C ILE A 290 -0.27 -38.93 -9.30
N GLU A 291 0.46 -39.52 -8.37
CA GLU A 291 0.09 -40.78 -7.73
C GLU A 291 -1.28 -40.67 -7.03
N LEU A 292 -1.53 -39.57 -6.31
CA LEU A 292 -2.81 -39.32 -5.64
C LEU A 292 -4.01 -39.30 -6.60
N PHE A 293 -3.82 -38.78 -7.81
CA PHE A 293 -4.88 -38.69 -8.83
C PHE A 293 -4.94 -39.90 -9.77
N SER A 294 -3.97 -40.81 -9.71
CA SER A 294 -3.89 -41.97 -10.60
C SER A 294 -5.09 -42.92 -10.48
N ALA A 295 -5.59 -43.14 -9.26
CA ALA A 295 -6.77 -43.96 -9.01
C ALA A 295 -8.04 -43.33 -9.62
N GLN A 296 -8.22 -42.02 -9.44
CA GLN A 296 -9.35 -41.27 -9.98
C GLN A 296 -9.34 -41.22 -11.52
N ALA A 297 -8.16 -41.05 -12.12
CA ALA A 297 -8.01 -41.09 -13.58
C ALA A 297 -8.36 -42.48 -14.14
N ARG A 298 -7.89 -43.56 -13.49
CA ARG A 298 -8.22 -44.95 -13.88
C ARG A 298 -9.71 -45.26 -13.74
N GLU A 299 -10.36 -44.78 -12.68
CA GLU A 299 -11.80 -44.96 -12.50
C GLU A 299 -12.62 -44.32 -13.64
N LYS A 300 -12.14 -43.20 -14.19
CA LYS A 300 -12.75 -42.50 -15.32
C LYS A 300 -12.23 -42.91 -16.69
N ASP A 301 -11.34 -43.90 -16.78
CA ASP A 301 -10.66 -44.31 -18.01
C ASP A 301 -9.97 -43.14 -18.75
N LEU A 302 -9.36 -42.23 -17.98
CA LEU A 302 -8.61 -41.08 -18.49
C LEU A 302 -7.11 -41.34 -18.48
N GLU A 303 -6.42 -40.86 -19.50
CA GLU A 303 -4.96 -40.90 -19.57
C GLU A 303 -4.35 -39.72 -18.80
N LEU A 304 -3.66 -40.01 -17.69
CA LEU A 304 -2.91 -39.00 -16.91
C LEU A 304 -1.41 -39.18 -17.14
N ARG A 305 -0.73 -38.16 -17.67
CA ARG A 305 0.72 -38.19 -17.96
C ARG A 305 1.46 -37.04 -17.29
N LEU A 306 2.67 -37.34 -16.80
CA LEU A 306 3.65 -36.37 -16.32
C LEU A 306 4.81 -36.28 -17.31
N GLU A 307 5.07 -35.09 -17.84
CA GLU A 307 6.21 -34.77 -18.69
C GLU A 307 7.13 -33.81 -17.93
N PHE A 308 8.28 -34.31 -17.45
CA PHE A 308 9.20 -33.55 -16.63
C PHE A 308 10.51 -33.31 -17.38
N SER A 309 10.89 -32.04 -17.59
CA SER A 309 12.13 -31.68 -18.29
C SER A 309 13.37 -31.93 -17.41
N GLU A 310 14.45 -32.43 -18.00
CA GLU A 310 15.75 -32.61 -17.31
C GLU A 310 16.28 -31.30 -16.72
N GLN A 311 16.01 -30.16 -17.38
CA GLN A 311 16.45 -28.84 -16.92
C GLN A 311 15.75 -28.38 -15.64
N ALA A 312 14.57 -28.93 -15.34
CA ALA A 312 13.80 -28.63 -14.14
C ALA A 312 14.12 -29.58 -12.97
N GLN A 313 15.00 -30.58 -13.18
CA GLN A 313 15.34 -31.54 -12.13
C GLN A 313 16.21 -30.90 -11.05
N GLY A 314 15.96 -31.26 -9.79
CA GLY A 314 16.75 -30.85 -8.65
C GLY A 314 15.90 -30.36 -7.48
N ASP A 315 16.59 -29.85 -6.48
CA ASP A 315 15.98 -29.35 -5.26
C ASP A 315 15.79 -27.83 -5.33
N TYR A 316 14.66 -27.37 -4.83
CA TYR A 316 14.28 -25.96 -4.86
C TYR A 316 13.80 -25.49 -3.49
N TRP A 317 14.04 -24.21 -3.19
CA TRP A 317 13.39 -23.54 -2.06
C TRP A 317 11.95 -23.19 -2.43
N LEU A 318 10.99 -23.89 -1.84
CA LEU A 318 9.57 -23.68 -2.08
C LEU A 318 8.73 -24.11 -0.86
N ASP A 319 7.46 -23.72 -0.83
CA ASP A 319 6.50 -24.24 0.14
C ASP A 319 5.75 -25.44 -0.49
N PRO A 320 6.06 -26.69 -0.08
CA PRO A 320 5.51 -27.88 -0.74
C PRO A 320 4.03 -28.08 -0.44
N LEU A 321 3.51 -27.53 0.66
CA LEU A 321 2.09 -27.61 0.99
C LEU A 321 1.29 -26.70 0.05
N ARG A 322 1.73 -25.45 -0.12
CA ARG A 322 1.04 -24.49 -1.00
C ARG A 322 1.14 -24.85 -2.47
N LEU A 323 2.28 -25.36 -2.92
CA LEU A 323 2.40 -25.84 -4.29
C LEU A 323 1.52 -27.08 -4.53
N ARG A 324 1.44 -28.02 -3.59
CA ARG A 324 0.47 -29.14 -3.69
C ARG A 324 -0.96 -28.66 -3.77
N GLN A 325 -1.35 -27.65 -3.00
CA GLN A 325 -2.70 -27.08 -3.03
C GLN A 325 -3.03 -26.48 -4.40
N VAL A 326 -2.11 -25.69 -4.98
CA VAL A 326 -2.24 -25.15 -6.35
C VAL A 326 -2.43 -26.29 -7.35
N LEU A 327 -1.58 -27.33 -7.30
CA LEU A 327 -1.64 -28.46 -8.23
C LEU A 327 -2.93 -29.27 -8.05
N HIS A 328 -3.34 -29.54 -6.81
CA HIS A 328 -4.55 -30.29 -6.49
C HIS A 328 -5.80 -29.60 -7.05
N ASN A 329 -5.89 -28.28 -6.91
CA ASN A 329 -7.02 -27.50 -7.43
C ASN A 329 -7.09 -27.54 -8.96
N VAL A 330 -5.95 -27.37 -9.64
CA VAL A 330 -5.93 -27.32 -11.11
C VAL A 330 -6.08 -28.71 -11.73
N LEU A 331 -5.36 -29.73 -11.23
CA LEU A 331 -5.49 -31.12 -11.69
C LEU A 331 -6.87 -31.71 -11.36
N GLY A 332 -7.39 -31.41 -10.17
CA GLY A 332 -8.74 -31.81 -9.77
C GLY A 332 -9.78 -31.25 -10.75
N ASN A 333 -9.66 -29.98 -11.14
CA ASN A 333 -10.52 -29.39 -12.16
C ASN A 333 -10.35 -30.06 -13.54
N ALA A 334 -9.11 -30.27 -13.98
CA ALA A 334 -8.81 -30.93 -15.26
C ALA A 334 -9.47 -32.33 -15.36
N LEU A 335 -9.33 -33.17 -14.33
CA LEU A 335 -9.93 -34.51 -14.26
C LEU A 335 -11.45 -34.47 -14.05
N LYS A 336 -11.96 -33.42 -13.42
CA LYS A 336 -13.40 -33.22 -13.20
C LYS A 336 -14.13 -32.90 -14.50
N PHE A 337 -13.57 -32.01 -15.32
CA PHE A 337 -14.18 -31.50 -16.55
C PHE A 337 -13.78 -32.27 -17.82
N THR A 338 -12.89 -33.25 -17.70
CA THR A 338 -12.59 -34.20 -18.78
C THR A 338 -13.40 -35.46 -18.62
N ARG A 339 -14.24 -35.79 -19.60
CA ARG A 339 -15.04 -37.03 -19.60
C ARG A 339 -14.31 -38.20 -20.26
N GLN A 340 -13.60 -37.93 -21.35
CA GLN A 340 -12.81 -38.88 -22.12
C GLN A 340 -11.58 -38.15 -22.68
N GLY A 341 -10.46 -38.85 -22.83
CA GLY A 341 -9.21 -38.29 -23.35
C GLY A 341 -8.09 -38.26 -22.31
N SER A 342 -7.34 -37.16 -22.26
CA SER A 342 -6.09 -37.09 -21.50
C SER A 342 -5.93 -35.79 -20.72
N VAL A 343 -5.24 -35.91 -19.58
CA VAL A 343 -4.71 -34.78 -18.80
C VAL A 343 -3.19 -34.92 -18.76
N VAL A 344 -2.49 -33.87 -19.21
CA VAL A 344 -1.02 -33.85 -19.28
C VAL A 344 -0.49 -32.73 -18.39
N LEU A 345 0.39 -33.09 -17.47
CA LEU A 345 1.12 -32.16 -16.61
C LEU A 345 2.56 -32.04 -17.10
N ARG A 346 2.96 -30.85 -17.54
CA ARG A 346 4.32 -30.55 -18.01
C ARG A 346 5.04 -29.65 -17.04
N VAL A 347 6.30 -29.96 -16.74
CA VAL A 347 7.17 -29.12 -15.90
C VAL A 347 8.47 -28.84 -16.64
N ALA A 348 8.78 -27.56 -16.86
CA ALA A 348 9.97 -27.12 -17.56
C ALA A 348 10.60 -25.90 -16.89
N ALA A 349 11.94 -25.82 -16.88
CA ALA A 349 12.64 -24.59 -16.53
C ALA A 349 12.66 -23.67 -17.77
N LEU A 350 12.32 -22.40 -17.59
CA LEU A 350 12.32 -21.41 -18.69
C LEU A 350 13.70 -20.78 -18.92
N ASP A 351 14.47 -20.61 -17.85
CA ASP A 351 15.79 -19.99 -17.85
C ASP A 351 16.75 -20.79 -16.94
N ASP A 352 18.06 -20.71 -17.19
CA ASP A 352 19.12 -21.40 -16.40
C ASP A 352 19.16 -21.02 -14.91
N SER A 353 18.43 -20.00 -14.45
CA SER A 353 18.67 -19.42 -13.13
C SER A 353 17.49 -19.24 -12.17
N SER A 354 16.20 -19.44 -12.53
CA SER A 354 15.15 -19.29 -11.48
C SER A 354 13.67 -19.51 -11.84
N ARG A 355 13.25 -19.68 -13.10
CA ARG A 355 11.80 -19.77 -13.41
C ARG A 355 11.41 -21.17 -13.85
N VAL A 356 10.43 -21.73 -13.16
CA VAL A 356 9.81 -23.02 -13.50
C VAL A 356 8.41 -22.78 -14.01
N ARG A 357 8.14 -23.28 -15.22
CA ARG A 357 6.81 -23.33 -15.83
C ARG A 357 6.16 -24.68 -15.57
N ILE A 358 4.95 -24.62 -15.05
CA ILE A 358 4.08 -25.75 -14.80
C ILE A 358 2.86 -25.58 -15.71
N ALA A 359 2.66 -26.49 -16.65
CA ALA A 359 1.57 -26.44 -17.60
C ALA A 359 0.66 -27.66 -17.42
N ILE A 360 -0.62 -27.43 -17.11
CA ILE A 360 -1.63 -28.48 -16.97
C ILE A 360 -2.59 -28.34 -18.15
N GLN A 361 -2.64 -29.36 -19.00
CA GLN A 361 -3.48 -29.40 -20.18
C GLN A 361 -4.50 -30.53 -20.06
N ASP A 362 -5.76 -30.22 -20.28
CA ASP A 362 -6.83 -31.20 -20.42
C ASP A 362 -7.47 -31.16 -21.81
N SER A 363 -8.14 -32.25 -22.19
CA SER A 363 -8.93 -32.38 -23.42
C SER A 363 -10.43 -32.32 -23.14
N GLY A 364 -10.85 -31.58 -22.11
CA GLY A 364 -12.22 -31.50 -21.63
C GLY A 364 -13.11 -30.56 -22.44
N GLU A 365 -14.23 -30.16 -21.85
CA GLU A 365 -15.27 -29.34 -22.51
C GLU A 365 -14.82 -27.90 -22.84
N GLY A 366 -13.72 -27.43 -22.24
CA GLY A 366 -13.21 -26.07 -22.41
C GLY A 366 -14.11 -24.99 -21.80
N ILE A 367 -13.70 -23.72 -21.93
CA ILE A 367 -14.32 -22.56 -21.27
C ILE A 367 -14.58 -21.46 -22.30
N GLU A 368 -15.80 -20.91 -22.29
CA GLU A 368 -16.20 -19.78 -23.15
C GLU A 368 -15.37 -18.51 -22.87
N PRO A 369 -14.96 -17.74 -23.90
CA PRO A 369 -14.07 -16.58 -23.73
C PRO A 369 -14.55 -15.53 -22.71
N GLU A 370 -15.86 -15.29 -22.65
CA GLU A 370 -16.47 -14.32 -21.74
C GLU A 370 -16.29 -14.70 -20.26
N ARG A 371 -16.15 -16.01 -19.97
CA ARG A 371 -16.03 -16.55 -18.61
C ARG A 371 -14.58 -16.70 -18.16
N GLN A 372 -13.62 -16.79 -19.08
CA GLN A 372 -12.20 -16.97 -18.76
C GLN A 372 -11.62 -15.85 -17.88
N GLN A 373 -12.17 -14.63 -17.95
CA GLN A 373 -11.74 -13.52 -17.09
C GLN A 373 -12.37 -13.54 -15.69
N GLN A 374 -13.49 -14.26 -15.52
CA GLN A 374 -14.29 -14.26 -14.29
C GLN A 374 -14.02 -15.47 -13.40
N ILE A 375 -13.49 -16.57 -13.94
CA ILE A 375 -13.21 -17.81 -13.20
C ILE A 375 -12.17 -17.67 -12.06
N PHE A 376 -11.35 -16.61 -12.06
CA PHE A 376 -10.43 -16.32 -10.95
C PHE A 376 -11.08 -15.47 -9.85
N GLN A 377 -12.30 -14.97 -10.06
CA GLN A 377 -13.04 -14.25 -9.03
C GLN A 377 -13.64 -15.22 -8.00
N PRO A 378 -13.62 -14.88 -6.69
CA PRO A 378 -14.21 -15.73 -5.66
C PRO A 378 -15.69 -16.03 -5.94
N PHE A 379 -16.13 -17.26 -5.63
CA PHE A 379 -17.51 -17.73 -5.73
C PHE A 379 -18.09 -17.75 -7.15
N THR A 380 -17.25 -17.67 -8.18
CA THR A 380 -17.70 -17.70 -9.57
C THR A 380 -17.67 -19.12 -10.11
N GLN A 381 -18.75 -19.56 -10.75
CA GLN A 381 -18.87 -20.89 -11.37
C GLN A 381 -19.31 -20.77 -12.83
N ALA A 382 -18.92 -21.75 -13.65
CA ALA A 382 -19.16 -21.71 -15.09
C ALA A 382 -20.65 -21.80 -15.47
N SER A 383 -21.51 -22.50 -14.71
CA SER A 383 -22.97 -22.46 -14.89
C SER A 383 -23.73 -23.06 -13.69
N ASP A 384 -25.03 -22.75 -13.55
CA ASP A 384 -25.92 -23.37 -12.54
C ASP A 384 -26.02 -24.90 -12.71
N ASP A 385 -25.93 -25.41 -13.94
CA ASP A 385 -25.92 -26.84 -14.24
C ASP A 385 -24.60 -27.52 -13.81
N THR A 386 -23.47 -26.81 -13.89
CA THR A 386 -22.17 -27.30 -13.41
C THR A 386 -22.12 -27.34 -11.87
N ALA A 387 -22.77 -26.37 -11.21
CA ALA A 387 -22.95 -26.35 -9.77
C ALA A 387 -23.77 -27.57 -9.29
N ALA A 388 -24.84 -27.90 -10.03
CA ALA A 388 -25.73 -29.02 -9.72
C ALA A 388 -25.12 -30.40 -10.04
N HIS A 389 -24.36 -30.54 -11.13
CA HIS A 389 -23.81 -31.84 -11.56
C HIS A 389 -22.49 -32.21 -10.90
N TYR A 390 -21.62 -31.24 -10.63
CA TYR A 390 -20.26 -31.54 -10.20
C TYR A 390 -19.87 -30.97 -8.84
N GLY A 391 -20.69 -30.08 -8.24
CA GLY A 391 -20.45 -29.45 -6.94
C GLY A 391 -19.17 -28.60 -6.88
N GLY A 392 -19.11 -27.59 -6.03
CA GLY A 392 -17.87 -26.82 -5.85
C GLY A 392 -18.10 -25.50 -5.11
N SER A 393 -17.05 -24.97 -4.50
CA SER A 393 -17.09 -23.68 -3.79
C SER A 393 -17.01 -22.47 -4.71
N GLY A 394 -16.42 -22.63 -5.90
CA GLY A 394 -15.98 -21.50 -6.73
C GLY A 394 -14.79 -20.74 -6.13
N LEU A 395 -14.12 -21.31 -5.12
CA LEU A 395 -12.96 -20.70 -4.45
C LEU A 395 -11.62 -21.30 -4.89
N GLY A 396 -11.61 -22.53 -5.41
CA GLY A 396 -10.36 -23.22 -5.75
C GLY A 396 -9.45 -22.42 -6.70
N LEU A 397 -9.99 -21.84 -7.77
CA LEU A 397 -9.19 -21.06 -8.74
C LEU A 397 -8.79 -19.68 -8.20
N SER A 398 -9.62 -19.02 -7.39
CA SER A 398 -9.26 -17.74 -6.77
C SER A 398 -8.14 -17.91 -5.74
N ILE A 399 -8.18 -19.00 -4.96
CA ILE A 399 -7.10 -19.38 -4.03
C ILE A 399 -5.84 -19.74 -4.81
N THR A 400 -5.95 -20.53 -5.89
CA THR A 400 -4.81 -20.84 -6.77
C THR A 400 -4.14 -19.57 -7.29
N TRP A 401 -4.92 -18.61 -7.79
CA TRP A 401 -4.40 -17.33 -8.25
C TRP A 401 -3.68 -16.58 -7.13
N GLN A 402 -4.30 -16.45 -5.96
CA GLN A 402 -3.71 -15.75 -4.82
C GLN A 402 -2.43 -16.43 -4.30
N LEU A 403 -2.38 -17.76 -4.23
CA LEU A 403 -1.18 -18.51 -3.83
C LEU A 403 -0.03 -18.32 -4.82
N VAL A 404 -0.32 -18.34 -6.13
CA VAL A 404 0.67 -18.07 -7.16
C VAL A 404 1.22 -16.64 -7.04
N GLN A 405 0.37 -15.65 -6.81
CA GLN A 405 0.80 -14.27 -6.55
C GLN A 405 1.64 -14.15 -5.27
N LEU A 406 1.28 -14.87 -4.19
CA LEU A 406 2.05 -14.91 -2.95
C LEU A 406 3.46 -15.51 -3.17
N MET A 407 3.55 -16.53 -4.02
CA MET A 407 4.81 -17.12 -4.48
C MET A 407 5.54 -16.26 -5.53
N LYS A 408 5.04 -15.04 -5.81
CA LYS A 408 5.57 -14.08 -6.81
C LYS A 408 5.61 -14.64 -8.24
N GLY A 409 4.72 -15.59 -8.54
CA GLY A 409 4.56 -16.17 -9.86
C GLY A 409 3.46 -15.50 -10.67
N ASP A 410 3.25 -16.02 -11.88
CA ASP A 410 2.16 -15.64 -12.76
C ASP A 410 1.34 -16.88 -13.17
N ILE A 411 0.05 -16.69 -13.44
CA ILE A 411 -0.85 -17.76 -13.89
C ILE A 411 -1.65 -17.27 -15.09
N SER A 412 -1.63 -18.05 -16.17
CA SER A 412 -2.43 -17.80 -17.37
C SER A 412 -3.29 -19.01 -17.71
N LEU A 413 -4.43 -18.75 -18.34
CA LEU A 413 -5.37 -19.77 -18.78
C LEU A 413 -5.72 -19.53 -20.25
N HIS A 414 -5.63 -20.59 -21.03
CA HIS A 414 -6.00 -20.61 -22.44
C HIS A 414 -6.96 -21.78 -22.66
N SER A 415 -8.17 -21.49 -23.11
CA SER A 415 -9.18 -22.51 -23.35
C SER A 415 -10.02 -22.19 -24.57
N SER A 416 -10.47 -23.24 -25.26
CA SER A 416 -11.44 -23.17 -26.35
C SER A 416 -12.55 -24.19 -26.07
N PRO A 417 -13.83 -23.83 -26.24
CA PRO A 417 -14.93 -24.79 -26.10
C PRO A 417 -14.73 -26.03 -26.98
N GLY A 418 -14.77 -27.22 -26.38
CA GLY A 418 -14.61 -28.51 -27.04
C GLY A 418 -13.16 -28.96 -27.31
N GLU A 419 -12.15 -28.11 -27.08
CA GLU A 419 -10.73 -28.46 -27.26
C GLU A 419 -9.98 -28.63 -25.93
N GLY A 420 -10.61 -28.27 -24.81
CA GLY A 420 -10.05 -28.38 -23.45
C GLY A 420 -9.44 -27.09 -22.90
N THR A 421 -8.69 -27.21 -21.81
CA THR A 421 -8.09 -26.07 -21.10
C THR A 421 -6.60 -26.29 -20.87
N LEU A 422 -5.81 -25.23 -21.06
CA LEU A 422 -4.40 -25.15 -20.71
C LEU A 422 -4.21 -24.09 -19.63
N VAL A 423 -3.69 -24.50 -18.48
CA VAL A 423 -3.31 -23.61 -17.38
C VAL A 423 -1.79 -23.58 -17.26
N ASN A 424 -1.19 -22.40 -17.42
CA ASN A 424 0.25 -22.20 -17.22
C ASN A 424 0.48 -21.46 -15.92
N ILE A 425 1.42 -21.96 -15.11
CA ILE A 425 1.84 -21.35 -13.85
C ILE A 425 3.35 -21.19 -13.90
N ASP A 426 3.82 -19.95 -13.82
CA ASP A 426 5.23 -19.60 -13.87
C ASP A 426 5.70 -19.15 -12.48
N LEU A 427 6.56 -19.94 -11.82
CA LEU A 427 7.04 -19.66 -10.46
C LEU A 427 8.53 -19.31 -10.45
N PRO A 428 8.94 -18.25 -9.72
CA PRO A 428 10.34 -17.95 -9.47
C PRO A 428 10.88 -18.85 -8.33
N LEU A 429 11.38 -20.03 -8.66
CA LEU A 429 11.95 -20.98 -7.72
C LEU A 429 13.48 -20.91 -7.70
N VAL A 430 14.07 -20.84 -6.51
CA VAL A 430 15.52 -20.83 -6.33
C VAL A 430 16.03 -22.27 -6.23
N ARG A 431 16.81 -22.70 -7.22
CA ARG A 431 17.45 -24.02 -7.23
C ARG A 431 18.58 -24.07 -6.21
N VAL A 432 18.69 -25.17 -5.47
CA VAL A 432 19.78 -25.40 -4.52
C VAL A 432 21.04 -25.81 -5.29
N SER A 433 22.15 -25.13 -5.03
CA SER A 433 23.40 -25.29 -5.78
C SER A 433 24.26 -26.47 -5.33
N GLU A 434 24.00 -27.03 -4.15
CA GLU A 434 24.63 -28.28 -3.66
C GLU A 434 23.54 -29.32 -3.41
N PRO A 435 23.66 -30.54 -3.96
CA PRO A 435 22.71 -31.61 -3.68
C PRO A 435 22.82 -31.96 -2.19
N VAL A 436 21.81 -31.57 -1.41
CA VAL A 436 21.62 -32.18 -0.09
C VAL A 436 21.20 -33.60 -0.41
N SER A 437 22.14 -34.54 -0.36
CA SER A 437 21.80 -35.96 -0.46
C SER A 437 20.68 -36.21 0.54
N PRO A 438 19.49 -36.64 0.10
CA PRO A 438 18.51 -37.11 1.05
C PRO A 438 19.21 -38.23 1.82
N SER A 439 19.25 -38.12 3.14
CA SER A 439 19.54 -39.28 3.97
C SER A 439 18.36 -40.22 3.77
N SER A 440 18.41 -41.00 2.69
CA SER A 440 17.55 -42.15 2.42
C SER A 440 17.95 -43.29 3.37
N ASP A 441 17.98 -42.98 4.66
CA ASP A 441 17.99 -43.95 5.75
C ASP A 441 16.61 -43.85 6.42
N VAL A 442 15.53 -44.01 5.64
CA VAL A 442 14.36 -44.68 6.22
C VAL A 442 14.68 -46.15 6.01
N PRO A 443 15.11 -46.88 7.05
CA PRO A 443 15.22 -48.33 6.90
C PRO A 443 13.85 -48.81 6.46
N ASP A 444 13.82 -49.64 5.44
CA ASP A 444 12.65 -50.46 5.09
C ASP A 444 12.46 -51.43 6.26
N VAL A 445 11.92 -50.91 7.38
CA VAL A 445 11.59 -51.69 8.55
C VAL A 445 10.39 -52.52 8.10
N PRO A 446 10.51 -53.85 8.04
CA PRO A 446 9.34 -54.67 7.75
C PRO A 446 8.25 -54.27 8.73
N VAL A 447 7.09 -53.86 8.22
CA VAL A 447 5.95 -53.43 9.04
C VAL A 447 5.60 -54.59 9.95
N ASP A 448 6.05 -54.50 11.20
CA ASP A 448 5.81 -55.52 12.21
C ASP A 448 4.32 -55.44 12.56
N THR A 449 3.55 -56.40 12.07
CA THR A 449 2.08 -56.46 12.21
C THR A 449 1.63 -56.88 13.61
N ARG A 450 2.52 -56.84 14.60
CA ARG A 450 2.21 -57.17 15.98
C ARG A 450 1.25 -56.15 16.61
N SER A 451 0.40 -56.62 17.51
CA SER A 451 -0.46 -55.76 18.33
C SER A 451 0.43 -54.96 19.30
N LEU A 452 0.43 -53.63 19.16
CA LEU A 452 1.12 -52.70 20.05
C LEU A 452 0.19 -52.21 21.17
N ARG A 453 0.77 -51.86 22.31
CA ARG A 453 0.08 -51.19 23.41
C ARG A 453 0.40 -49.70 23.41
N LEU A 454 -0.57 -48.88 23.04
CA LEU A 454 -0.41 -47.46 22.74
C LEU A 454 -1.07 -46.61 23.84
N LEU A 455 -0.40 -45.55 24.26
CA LEU A 455 -0.97 -44.51 25.12
C LEU A 455 -1.36 -43.30 24.27
N VAL A 456 -2.65 -42.97 24.21
CA VAL A 456 -3.18 -41.82 23.46
C VAL A 456 -3.52 -40.70 24.42
N VAL A 457 -3.01 -39.50 24.15
CA VAL A 457 -3.18 -38.31 25.00
C VAL A 457 -3.73 -37.18 24.14
N ASP A 458 -4.96 -36.77 24.41
CA ASP A 458 -5.63 -35.68 23.70
C ASP A 458 -6.71 -35.12 24.62
N ASP A 459 -6.75 -33.80 24.80
CA ASP A 459 -7.70 -33.11 25.70
C ASP A 459 -9.12 -33.08 25.12
N MET A 460 -9.25 -33.13 23.79
CA MET A 460 -10.51 -33.18 23.09
C MET A 460 -11.06 -34.62 23.05
N SER A 461 -12.17 -34.83 23.76
CA SER A 461 -12.83 -36.15 23.87
C SER A 461 -13.19 -36.80 22.54
N ALA A 462 -13.54 -35.99 21.53
CA ALA A 462 -13.89 -36.46 20.19
C ALA A 462 -12.68 -37.02 19.43
N ASN A 463 -11.55 -36.29 19.41
CA ASN A 463 -10.31 -36.75 18.78
C ASN A 463 -9.80 -38.01 19.46
N ARG A 464 -9.73 -37.97 20.80
CA ARG A 464 -9.32 -39.10 21.64
C ARG A 464 -10.13 -40.36 21.32
N LEU A 465 -11.46 -40.24 21.20
CA LEU A 465 -12.34 -41.34 20.86
C LEU A 465 -12.01 -41.90 19.46
N VAL A 466 -11.89 -41.04 18.45
CA VAL A 466 -11.66 -41.48 17.06
C VAL A 466 -10.32 -42.18 16.91
N LEU A 467 -9.23 -41.59 17.41
CA LEU A 467 -7.90 -42.19 17.42
C LEU A 467 -7.90 -43.55 18.12
N THR A 468 -8.54 -43.64 19.28
CA THR A 468 -8.69 -44.90 20.01
C THR A 468 -9.36 -45.97 19.15
N ARG A 469 -10.50 -45.63 18.52
CA ARG A 469 -11.25 -46.58 17.69
C ARG A 469 -10.51 -47.01 16.43
N GLN A 470 -9.76 -46.10 15.80
CA GLN A 470 -8.95 -46.40 14.62
C GLN A 470 -7.80 -47.35 14.96
N LEU A 471 -7.06 -47.09 16.03
CA LEU A 471 -5.97 -47.94 16.50
C LEU A 471 -6.47 -49.32 16.97
N GLU A 472 -7.61 -49.37 17.67
CA GLU A 472 -8.29 -50.63 18.00
C GLU A 472 -8.71 -51.41 16.75
N PHE A 473 -9.23 -50.72 15.72
CA PHE A 473 -9.61 -51.33 14.46
C PHE A 473 -8.39 -51.92 13.71
N LEU A 474 -7.22 -51.28 13.80
CA LEU A 474 -5.96 -51.80 13.30
C LEU A 474 -5.40 -52.98 14.12
N GLY A 475 -6.01 -53.29 15.27
CA GLY A 475 -5.66 -54.44 16.10
C GLY A 475 -4.71 -54.12 17.26
N HIS A 476 -4.53 -52.85 17.61
CA HIS A 476 -3.70 -52.42 18.74
C HIS A 476 -4.51 -52.32 20.04
N GLN A 477 -3.82 -52.41 21.18
CA GLN A 477 -4.39 -52.12 22.50
C GLN A 477 -4.15 -50.65 22.82
N VAL A 478 -5.20 -49.92 23.18
CA VAL A 478 -5.11 -48.48 23.41
C VAL A 478 -5.55 -48.13 24.83
N VAL A 479 -4.75 -47.33 25.52
CA VAL A 479 -5.15 -46.64 26.75
C VAL A 479 -5.21 -45.16 26.41
N ALA A 480 -6.36 -44.54 26.61
CA ALA A 480 -6.59 -43.14 26.29
C ALA A 480 -6.75 -42.30 27.55
N VAL A 481 -6.08 -41.15 27.61
CA VAL A 481 -6.10 -40.21 28.74
C VAL A 481 -6.32 -38.78 28.24
N GLU A 482 -6.84 -37.92 29.10
CA GLU A 482 -7.29 -36.57 28.72
C GLU A 482 -6.25 -35.46 28.93
N ASP A 483 -5.17 -35.71 29.67
CA ASP A 483 -4.14 -34.70 29.91
C ASP A 483 -2.75 -35.31 30.10
N GLY A 484 -1.72 -34.47 29.96
CA GLY A 484 -0.33 -34.91 30.09
C GLY A 484 0.05 -35.39 31.49
N LYS A 485 -0.67 -35.00 32.54
CA LYS A 485 -0.40 -35.46 33.91
C LYS A 485 -0.88 -36.88 34.13
N ALA A 486 -2.08 -37.20 33.66
CA ALA A 486 -2.63 -38.54 33.61
C ALA A 486 -1.75 -39.44 32.73
N ALA A 487 -1.27 -38.93 31.59
CA ALA A 487 -0.33 -39.63 30.72
C ALA A 487 0.98 -40.01 31.44
N LEU A 488 1.63 -39.05 32.11
CA LEU A 488 2.86 -39.33 32.88
C LEU A 488 2.62 -40.34 34.00
N SER A 489 1.50 -40.22 34.71
CA SER A 489 1.13 -41.15 35.78
C SER A 489 0.99 -42.57 35.23
N ARG A 490 0.28 -42.72 34.10
CA ARG A 490 0.05 -44.02 33.46
C ARG A 490 1.32 -44.63 32.88
N TRP A 491 2.17 -43.81 32.27
CA TRP A 491 3.46 -44.22 31.73
C TRP A 491 4.39 -44.80 32.80
N CYS A 492 4.33 -44.27 34.03
CA CYS A 492 5.13 -44.78 35.14
C CYS A 492 4.57 -46.09 35.73
N GLU A 493 3.27 -46.33 35.61
CA GLU A 493 2.60 -47.50 36.18
C GLU A 493 2.69 -48.73 35.28
N GLU A 494 2.69 -48.55 33.96
CA GLU A 494 2.54 -49.64 33.01
C GLU A 494 3.40 -49.46 31.75
N PRO A 495 3.85 -50.56 31.12
CA PRO A 495 4.61 -50.49 29.88
C PRO A 495 3.70 -50.19 28.68
N PHE A 496 4.20 -49.35 27.78
CA PHE A 496 3.60 -49.01 26.49
C PHE A 496 4.67 -49.10 25.39
N ASP A 497 4.27 -49.50 24.18
CA ASP A 497 5.15 -49.55 23.01
C ASP A 497 5.36 -48.17 22.38
N ALA A 498 4.34 -47.30 22.44
CA ALA A 498 4.43 -45.92 21.95
C ALA A 498 3.38 -45.00 22.60
N VAL A 499 3.65 -43.69 22.52
CA VAL A 499 2.74 -42.60 22.92
C VAL A 499 2.37 -41.80 21.68
N ILE A 500 1.07 -41.51 21.54
CA ILE A 500 0.54 -40.54 20.59
C ILE A 500 -0.07 -39.41 21.40
N THR A 501 0.44 -38.19 21.24
CA THR A 501 0.01 -37.04 22.03
C THR A 501 -0.35 -35.87 21.12
N ASP A 502 -1.41 -35.14 21.46
CA ASP A 502 -1.61 -33.81 20.89
C ASP A 502 -0.47 -32.88 21.36
N CYS A 503 -0.04 -32.00 20.46
CA CYS A 503 1.03 -31.06 20.73
C CYS A 503 0.57 -29.97 21.72
N ASN A 504 -0.69 -29.54 21.64
CA ASN A 504 -1.15 -28.31 22.28
C ASN A 504 -2.24 -28.53 23.34
N MET A 505 -1.89 -29.26 24.40
CA MET A 505 -2.79 -29.55 25.51
C MET A 505 -2.65 -28.57 26.68
N PRO A 506 -3.73 -28.30 27.44
CA PRO A 506 -3.69 -27.51 28.68
C PRO A 506 -2.78 -28.13 29.75
N GLY A 507 -2.06 -27.28 30.48
CA GLY A 507 -1.16 -27.71 31.56
C GLY A 507 0.16 -28.24 31.02
N ILE A 508 0.25 -29.55 30.76
CA ILE A 508 1.45 -30.19 30.20
C ILE A 508 1.23 -30.35 28.69
N SER A 509 1.98 -29.60 27.88
CA SER A 509 1.94 -29.72 26.41
C SER A 509 2.50 -31.06 25.95
N GLY A 510 2.18 -31.49 24.72
CA GLY A 510 2.71 -32.74 24.16
C GLY A 510 4.22 -32.76 24.06
N TYR A 511 4.84 -31.59 23.77
CA TYR A 511 6.29 -31.44 23.79
C TYR A 511 6.87 -31.64 25.19
N ALA A 512 6.31 -30.98 26.20
CA ALA A 512 6.76 -31.12 27.59
C ALA A 512 6.53 -32.54 28.13
N LEU A 513 5.42 -33.18 27.73
CA LEU A 513 5.14 -34.58 28.03
C LEU A 513 6.21 -35.50 27.44
N THR A 514 6.56 -35.28 26.16
CA THR A 514 7.59 -36.07 25.45
C THR A 514 8.95 -35.92 26.14
N GLU A 515 9.37 -34.69 26.47
CA GLU A 515 10.60 -34.44 27.22
C GLU A 515 10.60 -35.14 28.58
N ALA A 516 9.50 -35.06 29.33
CA ALA A 516 9.38 -35.70 30.63
C ALA A 516 9.46 -37.23 30.54
N ILE A 517 8.81 -37.84 29.54
CA ILE A 517 8.90 -39.28 29.27
C ILE A 517 10.34 -39.68 28.96
N ARG A 518 11.04 -38.94 28.09
CA ARG A 518 12.45 -39.21 27.76
C ARG A 518 13.37 -39.12 28.99
N GLN A 519 13.19 -38.14 29.85
CA GLN A 519 13.95 -38.03 31.11
C GLN A 519 13.70 -39.21 32.06
N ILE A 520 12.47 -39.76 32.07
CA ILE A 520 12.14 -40.95 32.86
C ILE A 520 12.81 -42.19 32.27
N GLU A 521 12.78 -42.36 30.95
CA GLU A 521 13.47 -43.45 30.25
C GLU A 521 14.99 -43.41 30.48
N GLU A 522 15.61 -42.25 30.40
CA GLU A 522 17.05 -42.06 30.67
C GLU A 522 17.43 -42.42 32.11
N ARG A 523 16.55 -42.13 33.08
CA ARG A 523 16.77 -42.49 34.49
C ARG A 523 16.46 -43.97 34.79
N ALA A 524 15.61 -44.60 33.99
CA ALA A 524 15.22 -45.99 34.11
C ALA A 524 16.15 -46.96 33.35
N ALA A 525 16.90 -46.46 32.35
CA ALA A 525 17.90 -47.25 31.65
C ALA A 525 19.08 -47.62 32.57
N PRO A 526 19.47 -48.90 32.71
CA PRO A 526 20.68 -49.25 33.43
C PRO A 526 21.88 -48.67 32.68
N ALA A 527 22.78 -48.00 33.39
CA ALA A 527 24.05 -47.52 32.87
C ALA A 527 24.87 -48.70 32.29
N LEU A 528 24.74 -48.95 31.00
CA LEU A 528 25.71 -49.72 30.23
C LEU A 528 26.76 -48.74 29.68
N PRO A 529 28.06 -49.01 29.88
CA PRO A 529 29.10 -48.11 29.43
C PRO A 529 29.29 -48.25 27.91
N GLY A 530 29.14 -47.14 27.19
CA GLY A 530 29.73 -46.96 25.87
C GLY A 530 28.74 -46.73 24.73
N HIS A 531 29.00 -45.64 24.01
CA HIS A 531 28.46 -45.26 22.70
C HIS A 531 27.14 -44.48 22.69
N TRP A 532 27.25 -43.19 23.02
CA TRP A 532 26.34 -42.17 22.51
C TRP A 532 26.67 -41.90 21.04
N LEU A 533 25.75 -42.21 20.14
CA LEU A 533 25.70 -41.68 18.78
C LEU A 533 24.41 -40.86 18.69
N TYR A 534 24.57 -39.53 18.68
CA TYR A 534 23.51 -38.58 18.34
C TYR A 534 23.09 -38.81 16.87
N ARG A 535 21.78 -38.95 16.62
CA ARG A 535 21.14 -38.64 15.35
C ARG A 535 19.86 -37.86 15.63
#